data_AF-A0A821K8M9-F1
#
_entry.id   AF-A0A821K8M9-F1
#
_cell.length_a   1.000
_cell.length_b   1.000
_cell.length_c   1.000
_cell.angle_alpha   90.00
_cell.angle_beta   90.00
_cell.angle_gamma   90.00
#
_symmetry.space_group_name_H-M   'P 1'
#
loop_
_entity.id
_entity.type
_entity.pdbx_description
1 polymer ?
#
loop_
_entity_poly.entity_id
_entity_poly.type
_entity_poly.pdbx_seq_one_letter_code
_entity_poly.pdbx_strand_id
1 'polypeptide(L)'
;MIKILTEIQAQVEKDKNTKREEVIQEKAKYDELMKQATELICECKTEYPYTKCDGCKMVQKANSMKVEIYECPIPSRRESALAVIFELQMPIEIRCYRDILWQFINRPNLVPSNNMNEWLSISPHRSKLSQYNNGSYDRKVKLVSSTKSISQTHYFAPRPISCTILEDFLLENSLHVQISPTKPVAFQDECRTLTPQLTDSNYKLLQFSVDNTQFVQNRVIAQLSNCSSSVISLI
;
A
#
# COMPACT_ATOMS: atom_id res chain seq x y z
N MET A 1 10.86 13.20 -7.55
CA MET A 1 9.70 12.36 -7.98
C MET A 1 9.97 11.62 -9.29
N ILE A 2 10.25 12.31 -10.40
CA ILE A 2 10.51 11.67 -11.71
C ILE A 2 11.69 10.68 -11.64
N LYS A 3 12.80 11.07 -11.00
CA LYS A 3 13.98 10.20 -10.81
C LYS A 3 13.64 8.86 -10.16
N ILE A 4 12.84 8.88 -9.10
CA ILE A 4 12.44 7.67 -8.35
C ILE A 4 11.49 6.80 -9.17
N LEU A 5 10.56 7.40 -9.92
CA LEU A 5 9.72 6.65 -10.83
C LEU A 5 10.58 5.91 -11.88
N THR A 6 11.60 6.57 -12.44
CA THR A 6 12.52 5.95 -13.40
C THR A 6 13.35 4.83 -12.75
N GLU A 7 13.86 5.02 -11.54
CA GLU A 7 14.59 3.99 -10.79
C GLU A 7 13.71 2.76 -10.53
N ILE A 8 12.47 2.97 -10.08
CA ILE A 8 11.51 1.88 -9.86
C ILE A 8 11.20 1.16 -11.17
N GLN A 9 10.93 1.89 -12.25
CA GLN A 9 10.66 1.31 -13.56
C GLN A 9 11.83 0.47 -14.08
N ALA A 10 13.07 0.95 -13.90
CA ALA A 10 14.27 0.20 -14.26
C ALA A 10 14.39 -1.10 -13.45
N GLN A 11 14.11 -1.04 -12.14
CA GLN A 11 14.11 -2.23 -11.29
C GLN A 11 13.00 -3.21 -11.67
N VAL A 12 11.82 -2.72 -12.05
CA VAL A 12 10.70 -3.54 -12.54
C VAL A 12 11.09 -4.28 -13.81
N GLU A 13 11.71 -3.62 -14.78
CA GLU A 13 12.14 -4.30 -16.02
C GLU A 13 13.23 -5.34 -15.75
N LYS A 14 14.16 -5.04 -14.84
CA LYS A 14 15.15 -6.03 -14.38
C LYS A 14 14.48 -7.25 -13.76
N ASP A 15 13.55 -7.05 -12.82
CA ASP A 15 12.83 -8.13 -12.16
C ASP A 15 12.00 -8.96 -13.14
N LYS A 16 11.34 -8.32 -14.11
CA LYS A 16 10.60 -8.99 -15.19
C LYS A 16 11.54 -9.85 -16.03
N ASN A 17 12.71 -9.34 -16.39
CA ASN A 17 13.70 -10.11 -17.16
C ASN A 17 14.22 -11.32 -16.39
N THR A 18 14.54 -11.16 -15.09
CA THR A 18 14.92 -12.29 -14.23
C THR A 18 13.81 -13.35 -14.16
N LYS A 19 12.54 -12.93 -14.02
CA LYS A 19 11.42 -13.87 -14.03
C LYS A 19 11.24 -14.56 -15.40
N ARG A 20 11.49 -13.86 -16.51
CA ARG A 20 11.48 -14.48 -17.85
C ARG A 20 12.54 -15.57 -17.97
N GLU A 21 13.76 -15.29 -17.53
CA GLU A 21 14.85 -16.25 -17.53
C GLU A 21 14.52 -17.49 -16.68
N GLU A 22 13.99 -17.29 -15.47
CA GLU A 22 13.52 -18.39 -14.60
C GLU A 22 12.48 -19.28 -15.30
N VAL A 23 11.46 -18.68 -15.92
CA VAL A 23 10.40 -19.44 -16.62
C VAL A 23 10.97 -20.18 -17.83
N ILE A 24 11.87 -19.56 -18.60
CA ILE A 24 12.52 -20.21 -19.74
C ILE A 24 13.36 -21.41 -19.29
N GLN A 25 14.13 -21.26 -18.22
CA GLN A 25 14.95 -22.35 -17.67
C GLN A 25 14.08 -23.52 -17.17
N GLU A 26 13.01 -23.23 -16.43
CA GLU A 26 12.12 -24.28 -15.94
C GLU A 26 11.31 -24.92 -17.08
N LYS A 27 10.97 -24.19 -18.16
CA LYS A 27 10.41 -24.79 -19.38
C LYS A 27 11.38 -25.74 -20.06
N ALA A 28 12.63 -25.34 -20.25
CA ALA A 28 13.64 -26.20 -20.86
C ALA A 28 13.84 -27.51 -20.06
N LYS A 29 13.85 -27.41 -18.73
CA LYS A 29 13.93 -28.57 -17.82
C LYS A 29 12.68 -29.45 -17.86
N TYR A 30 11.49 -28.86 -18.01
CA TYR A 30 10.26 -29.60 -18.24
C TYR A 30 10.35 -30.42 -19.54
N ASP A 31 10.76 -29.77 -20.64
CA ASP A 31 10.91 -30.41 -21.95
C ASP A 31 11.95 -31.54 -21.92
N GLU A 32 13.07 -31.33 -21.20
CA GLU A 32 14.09 -32.36 -20.99
C GLU A 32 13.55 -33.58 -20.23
N LEU A 33 12.83 -33.36 -19.12
CA LEU A 33 12.22 -34.45 -18.36
C LEU A 33 11.17 -35.22 -19.18
N MET A 34 10.38 -34.50 -19.98
CA MET A 34 9.41 -35.12 -20.88
C MET A 34 10.09 -35.95 -21.96
N LYS A 35 11.17 -35.45 -22.55
CA LYS A 35 11.98 -36.18 -23.54
C LYS A 35 12.58 -37.45 -22.94
N GLN A 36 13.25 -37.35 -21.79
CA GLN A 36 13.81 -38.52 -21.09
C GLN A 36 12.72 -39.55 -20.75
N ALA A 37 11.53 -39.09 -20.34
CA ALA A 37 10.42 -39.98 -20.07
C ALA A 37 9.92 -40.72 -21.32
N THR A 38 9.92 -40.08 -22.50
CA THR A 38 9.52 -40.73 -23.76
C THR A 38 10.52 -41.75 -24.28
N GLU A 39 11.80 -41.62 -23.91
CA GLU A 39 12.85 -42.57 -24.28
C GLU A 39 12.83 -43.85 -23.42
N LEU A 40 12.15 -43.81 -22.27
CA LEU A 40 12.04 -44.94 -21.34
C LEU A 40 10.83 -45.82 -21.66
N ILE A 41 11.03 -47.14 -21.59
CA ILE A 41 9.94 -48.12 -21.71
C ILE A 41 9.11 -48.12 -20.43
N CYS A 42 7.78 -48.11 -20.57
CA CYS A 42 6.88 -48.17 -19.42
C CYS A 42 6.80 -49.60 -18.86
N GLU A 43 7.40 -49.83 -17.69
CA GLU A 43 7.37 -51.13 -16.99
C GLU A 43 6.36 -51.15 -15.82
N CYS A 44 5.35 -50.27 -15.85
CA CYS A 44 4.38 -50.16 -14.76
C CYS A 44 3.53 -51.44 -14.63
N LYS A 45 3.38 -51.94 -13.40
CA LYS A 45 2.41 -52.99 -13.08
C LYS A 45 1.05 -52.38 -12.75
N THR A 46 0.02 -52.82 -13.47
CA THR A 46 -1.39 -52.46 -13.21
C THR A 46 -2.02 -53.27 -12.09
N GLU A 47 -1.35 -54.34 -11.64
CA GLU A 47 -1.80 -55.21 -10.55
C GLU A 47 -0.96 -55.00 -9.28
N TYR A 48 -1.57 -55.32 -8.13
CA TYR A 48 -0.96 -55.10 -6.82
C TYR A 48 0.33 -55.95 -6.63
N PRO A 49 1.42 -55.37 -6.10
CA PRO A 49 1.58 -53.97 -5.72
C PRO A 49 1.87 -53.06 -6.93
N TYR A 50 1.16 -51.93 -6.98
CA TYR A 50 1.40 -50.91 -8.00
C TYR A 50 2.83 -50.39 -7.93
N THR A 51 3.52 -50.40 -9.06
CA THR A 51 4.88 -49.87 -9.19
C THR A 51 4.92 -48.84 -10.32
N LYS A 52 5.45 -47.65 -10.02
CA LYS A 52 5.73 -46.63 -11.02
C LYS A 52 7.12 -46.88 -11.60
N CYS A 53 7.20 -47.03 -12.91
CA CYS A 53 8.47 -47.04 -13.64
C CYS A 53 9.13 -45.66 -13.59
N ASP A 54 10.41 -45.59 -13.95
CA ASP A 54 11.16 -44.34 -13.90
C ASP A 54 10.65 -43.29 -14.91
N GLY A 55 10.13 -43.72 -16.07
CA GLY A 55 9.43 -42.83 -17.01
C GLY A 55 8.21 -42.15 -16.37
N CYS A 56 7.35 -42.91 -15.68
CA CYS A 56 6.21 -42.33 -14.97
C CYS A 56 6.62 -41.41 -13.81
N LYS A 57 7.73 -41.69 -13.12
CA LYS A 57 8.29 -40.78 -12.10
C LYS A 57 8.79 -39.47 -12.73
N MET A 58 9.43 -39.54 -13.91
CA MET A 58 9.88 -38.36 -14.64
C MET A 58 8.70 -37.50 -15.11
N VAL A 59 7.66 -38.09 -15.68
CA VAL A 59 6.41 -37.36 -16.04
C VAL A 59 5.78 -36.73 -14.81
N GLN A 60 5.71 -37.47 -13.69
CA GLN A 60 5.18 -36.91 -12.45
C GLN A 60 6.02 -35.73 -11.95
N LYS A 61 7.35 -35.83 -12.03
CA LYS A 61 8.27 -34.75 -11.67
C LYS A 61 8.04 -33.53 -12.56
N ALA A 62 8.00 -33.71 -13.87
CA ALA A 62 7.74 -32.65 -14.85
C ALA A 62 6.40 -31.95 -14.57
N ASN A 63 5.32 -32.72 -14.40
CA ASN A 63 3.98 -32.18 -14.12
C ASN A 63 3.85 -31.52 -12.74
N SER A 64 4.77 -31.81 -11.81
CA SER A 64 4.81 -31.15 -10.50
C SER A 64 5.55 -29.80 -10.52
N MET A 65 6.26 -29.48 -11.60
CA MET A 65 7.00 -28.23 -11.75
C MET A 65 6.05 -27.05 -11.82
N LYS A 66 6.27 -26.08 -10.94
CA LYS A 66 5.49 -24.86 -10.84
C LYS A 66 6.40 -23.67 -10.60
N VAL A 67 6.02 -22.52 -11.13
CA VAL A 67 6.74 -21.25 -10.93
C VAL A 67 5.79 -20.21 -10.32
N GLU A 68 6.32 -19.43 -9.39
CA GLU A 68 5.59 -18.32 -8.77
C GLU A 68 5.37 -17.19 -9.75
N ILE A 69 4.19 -16.58 -9.67
CA ILE A 69 3.82 -15.42 -10.47
C ILE A 69 4.57 -14.19 -9.96
N TYR A 70 5.06 -13.38 -10.88
CA TYR A 70 5.51 -12.03 -10.61
C TYR A 70 4.35 -11.05 -10.77
N GLU A 71 4.03 -10.30 -9.72
CA GLU A 71 3.14 -9.13 -9.80
C GLU A 71 3.96 -7.85 -9.76
N CYS A 72 3.72 -6.95 -10.70
CA CYS A 72 4.38 -5.65 -10.76
C CYS A 72 4.15 -4.88 -9.44
N PRO A 73 5.19 -4.29 -8.83
CA PRO A 73 5.03 -3.59 -7.56
C PRO A 73 4.30 -2.24 -7.70
N ILE A 74 4.27 -1.64 -8.90
CA ILE A 74 3.58 -0.38 -9.18
C ILE A 74 2.38 -0.59 -10.11
N PRO A 75 1.27 0.18 -9.94
CA PRO A 75 0.13 0.17 -10.87
C PRO A 75 0.53 0.43 -12.32
N SER A 76 -0.12 -0.25 -13.26
CA SER A 76 0.09 -0.01 -14.70
C SER A 76 -0.52 1.31 -15.18
N ARG A 77 -1.59 1.77 -14.51
CA ARG A 77 -2.20 3.07 -14.79
C ARG A 77 -1.31 4.21 -14.31
N ARG A 78 -1.07 5.19 -15.18
CA ARG A 78 -0.17 6.31 -14.91
C ARG A 78 -0.60 7.13 -13.69
N GLU A 79 -1.89 7.41 -13.54
CA GLU A 79 -2.40 8.22 -12.42
C GLU A 79 -2.18 7.51 -11.09
N SER A 80 -2.48 6.21 -11.04
CA SER A 80 -2.26 5.36 -9.87
C SER A 80 -0.77 5.23 -9.54
N ALA A 81 0.08 5.05 -10.55
CA ALA A 81 1.53 5.00 -10.35
C ALA A 81 2.06 6.31 -9.77
N LEU A 82 1.64 7.46 -10.31
CA LEU A 82 2.04 8.77 -9.80
C LEU A 82 1.55 9.00 -8.37
N ALA A 83 0.32 8.61 -8.04
CA ALA A 83 -0.21 8.69 -6.68
C ALA A 83 0.61 7.85 -5.69
N VAL A 84 1.02 6.64 -6.10
CA VAL A 84 1.93 5.78 -5.32
C VAL A 84 3.28 6.46 -5.09
N ILE A 85 3.92 6.97 -6.16
CA ILE A 85 5.22 7.64 -6.02
C ILE A 85 5.10 8.90 -5.15
N PHE A 86 4.03 9.66 -5.31
CA PHE A 86 3.75 10.82 -4.48
C PHE A 86 3.62 10.44 -3.01
N GLU A 87 2.86 9.38 -2.68
CA GLU A 87 2.70 8.92 -1.29
C GLU A 87 4.03 8.46 -0.67
N LEU A 88 4.85 7.74 -1.44
CA LEU A 88 6.18 7.26 -1.03
C LEU A 88 7.14 8.43 -0.71
N GLN A 89 7.00 9.55 -1.42
CA GLN A 89 7.94 10.68 -1.39
C GLN A 89 7.32 11.96 -0.84
N MET A 90 6.15 11.88 -0.20
CA MET A 90 5.42 13.06 0.25
C MET A 90 6.19 13.79 1.36
N PRO A 91 6.52 15.08 1.18
CA PRO A 91 7.06 15.91 2.25
C PRO A 91 6.12 15.96 3.46
N ILE A 92 6.67 16.13 4.66
CA ILE A 92 5.89 16.09 5.90
C ILE A 92 4.85 17.21 5.95
N GLU A 93 5.16 18.38 5.41
CA GLU A 93 4.29 19.56 5.37
C GLU A 93 3.04 19.28 4.53
N ILE A 94 3.22 18.67 3.36
CA ILE A 94 2.12 18.27 2.47
C ILE A 94 1.29 17.16 3.10
N ARG A 95 1.94 16.22 3.80
CA ARG A 95 1.25 15.15 4.54
C ARG A 95 0.39 15.72 5.66
N CYS A 96 0.93 16.62 6.49
CA CYS A 96 0.19 17.32 7.54
C CYS A 96 -0.99 18.10 6.95
N TYR A 97 -0.75 18.87 5.89
CA TYR A 97 -1.80 19.65 5.23
C TYR A 97 -2.92 18.76 4.68
N ARG A 98 -2.57 17.68 3.97
CA ARG A 98 -3.53 16.71 3.45
C ARG A 98 -4.33 16.05 4.57
N ASP A 99 -3.67 15.61 5.63
CA ASP A 99 -4.32 14.92 6.74
C ASP A 99 -5.32 15.86 7.44
N ILE A 100 -4.97 17.14 7.63
CA ILE A 100 -5.87 18.17 8.15
C ILE A 100 -7.05 18.43 7.19
N LEU A 101 -6.78 18.68 5.91
CA LEU A 101 -7.84 18.94 4.92
C LEU A 101 -8.82 17.76 4.80
N TRP A 102 -8.29 16.54 4.74
CA TRP A 102 -9.10 15.35 4.61
C TRP A 102 -10.07 15.22 5.79
N GLN A 103 -9.58 15.46 7.02
CA GLN A 103 -10.39 15.47 8.23
C GLN A 103 -11.55 16.48 8.16
N PHE A 104 -11.31 17.68 7.63
CA PHE A 104 -12.37 18.69 7.47
C PHE A 104 -13.38 18.34 6.39
N ILE A 105 -12.94 17.91 5.21
CA ILE A 105 -13.81 17.63 4.07
C ILE A 105 -14.73 16.44 4.35
N ASN A 106 -14.22 15.40 5.02
CA ASN A 106 -14.94 14.15 5.23
C ASN A 106 -15.60 14.07 6.62
N ARG A 107 -15.69 15.20 7.33
CA ARG A 107 -16.44 15.36 8.58
C ARG A 107 -17.82 14.68 8.61
N PRO A 108 -18.68 14.75 7.56
CA PRO A 108 -19.99 14.10 7.60
C PRO A 108 -19.94 12.57 7.43
N ASN A 109 -18.84 12.00 6.93
CA ASN A 109 -18.71 10.59 6.57
C ASN A 109 -17.50 9.96 7.29
N LEU A 110 -17.67 9.69 8.59
CA LEU A 110 -16.62 9.14 9.46
C LEU A 110 -16.31 7.65 9.23
N VAL A 111 -17.04 6.97 8.35
CA VAL A 111 -16.93 5.52 8.18
C VAL A 111 -15.74 5.24 7.27
N PRO A 112 -14.66 4.59 7.76
CA PRO A 112 -13.63 4.08 6.89
C PRO A 112 -14.28 3.12 5.91
N SER A 113 -13.82 3.11 4.66
CA SER A 113 -14.19 2.07 3.72
C SER A 113 -13.70 0.72 4.27
N ASN A 114 -14.54 -0.01 5.01
CA ASN A 114 -14.15 -1.20 5.78
C ASN A 114 -13.61 -2.37 4.94
N ASN A 115 -13.58 -2.25 3.61
CA ASN A 115 -13.22 -3.33 2.69
C ASN A 115 -12.04 -2.99 1.76
N MET A 116 -11.26 -1.94 2.02
CA MET A 116 -10.15 -1.55 1.14
C MET A 116 -8.79 -2.01 1.66
N ASN A 117 -7.91 -2.41 0.75
CA ASN A 117 -6.58 -2.90 1.10
C ASN A 117 -5.59 -1.73 1.16
N GLU A 118 -4.87 -1.57 2.27
CA GLU A 118 -3.78 -0.59 2.34
C GLU A 118 -2.65 -1.00 1.39
N TRP A 119 -2.34 -0.14 0.43
CA TRP A 119 -1.46 -0.47 -0.69
C TRP A 119 -0.04 -0.89 -0.23
N LEU A 120 0.55 -0.16 0.73
CA LEU A 120 1.88 -0.45 1.28
C LEU A 120 1.92 -1.67 2.22
N SER A 121 0.77 -2.22 2.61
CA SER A 121 0.71 -3.36 3.54
C SER A 121 0.71 -4.71 2.81
N ILE A 122 0.65 -4.69 1.48
CA ILE A 122 0.54 -5.88 0.63
C ILE A 122 1.94 -6.22 0.08
N SER A 123 2.37 -7.47 0.21
CA SER A 123 3.51 -8.01 -0.56
C SER A 123 3.02 -8.26 -1.99
N PRO A 124 3.73 -7.91 -3.08
CA PRO A 124 5.13 -7.49 -3.18
C PRO A 124 5.38 -5.98 -3.05
N HIS A 125 4.34 -5.14 -2.96
CA HIS A 125 4.49 -3.68 -2.93
C HIS A 125 5.35 -3.22 -1.75
N ARG A 126 5.11 -3.77 -0.55
CA ARG A 126 5.89 -3.46 0.64
C ARG A 126 7.37 -3.81 0.48
N SER A 127 7.67 -5.02 0.01
CA SER A 127 9.05 -5.51 -0.07
C SER A 127 9.86 -4.78 -1.13
N LYS A 128 9.24 -4.47 -2.27
CA LYS A 128 9.91 -3.82 -3.40
C LYS A 128 10.00 -2.29 -3.27
N LEU A 129 9.08 -1.67 -2.53
CA LEU A 129 8.95 -0.20 -2.52
C LEU A 129 9.24 0.46 -1.17
N SER A 130 9.40 -0.32 -0.08
CA SER A 130 9.70 0.24 1.24
C SER A 130 10.96 1.09 1.30
N GLN A 131 12.00 0.74 0.52
CA GLN A 131 13.24 1.51 0.43
C GLN A 131 13.05 2.93 -0.14
N TYR A 132 11.96 3.15 -0.89
CA TYR A 132 11.61 4.46 -1.43
C TYR A 132 10.60 5.19 -0.54
N ASN A 133 10.25 4.68 0.64
CA ASN A 133 9.29 5.34 1.51
C ASN A 133 10.00 6.28 2.48
N ASN A 134 9.85 7.58 2.26
CA ASN A 134 10.37 8.64 3.13
C ASN A 134 9.33 9.12 4.16
N GLY A 135 8.12 8.54 4.16
CA GLY A 135 7.02 8.97 5.01
C GLY A 135 7.12 8.50 6.46
N SER A 136 6.70 9.36 7.39
CA SER A 136 6.43 8.99 8.79
C SER A 136 5.30 7.97 8.90
N TYR A 137 5.40 7.07 9.89
CA TYR A 137 4.38 6.06 10.18
C TYR A 137 3.09 6.63 10.79
N ASP A 138 3.13 7.83 11.40
CA ASP A 138 1.94 8.49 11.93
C ASP A 138 1.21 9.28 10.83
N ARG A 139 0.37 8.58 10.07
CA ARG A 139 -0.50 9.17 9.06
C ARG A 139 -1.97 8.95 9.41
N LYS A 140 -2.78 10.00 9.28
CA LYS A 140 -4.24 9.96 9.47
C LYS A 140 -4.97 9.52 8.23
N VAL A 141 -4.27 9.52 7.10
CA VAL A 141 -4.78 9.12 5.80
C VAL A 141 -3.81 8.13 5.12
N LYS A 142 -4.36 7.12 4.46
CA LYS A 142 -3.62 6.07 3.74
C LYS A 142 -4.04 5.99 2.28
N LEU A 143 -3.11 5.53 1.45
CA LEU A 143 -3.41 5.06 0.11
C LEU A 143 -3.92 3.63 0.19
N VAL A 144 -5.14 3.40 -0.28
CA VAL A 144 -5.84 2.12 -0.28
C VAL A 144 -6.29 1.75 -1.68
N SER A 145 -6.65 0.50 -1.91
CA SER A 145 -7.20 0.03 -3.18
C SER A 145 -8.51 -0.71 -2.98
N SER A 146 -9.47 -0.51 -3.90
CA SER A 146 -10.71 -1.28 -3.97
C SER A 146 -10.52 -2.66 -4.61
N THR A 147 -9.51 -2.80 -5.48
CA THR A 147 -9.10 -4.08 -6.05
C THR A 147 -8.07 -4.74 -5.13
N LYS A 148 -8.11 -6.08 -5.04
CA LYS A 148 -7.10 -6.89 -4.34
C LYS A 148 -5.91 -7.09 -5.26
N SER A 149 -4.70 -7.04 -4.72
CA SER A 149 -3.53 -7.45 -5.50
C SER A 149 -3.57 -8.96 -5.67
N ILE A 150 -2.99 -9.47 -6.76
CA ILE A 150 -3.13 -10.90 -7.04
C ILE A 150 -2.50 -11.74 -5.96
N SER A 151 -1.43 -11.26 -5.32
CA SER A 151 -0.76 -11.91 -4.18
C SER A 151 -1.67 -12.24 -3.00
N GLN A 152 -2.81 -11.54 -2.88
CA GLN A 152 -3.79 -11.74 -1.82
C GLN A 152 -4.98 -12.62 -2.27
N THR A 153 -4.91 -13.18 -3.48
CA THR A 153 -5.94 -14.03 -4.05
C THR A 153 -5.43 -15.46 -4.22
N HIS A 154 -6.35 -16.42 -4.34
CA HIS A 154 -5.99 -17.80 -4.65
C HIS A 154 -5.31 -17.94 -6.02
N TYR A 155 -5.41 -16.93 -6.90
CA TYR A 155 -4.74 -16.90 -8.19
C TYR A 155 -3.22 -16.65 -8.09
N PHE A 156 -2.68 -16.33 -6.91
CA PHE A 156 -1.23 -16.22 -6.69
C PHE A 156 -0.52 -17.57 -6.59
N ALA A 157 -1.28 -18.68 -6.52
CA ALA A 157 -0.68 -20.01 -6.43
C ALA A 157 0.33 -20.23 -7.58
N PRO A 158 1.48 -20.90 -7.30
CA PRO A 158 2.44 -21.24 -8.34
C PRO A 158 1.77 -21.95 -9.52
N ARG A 159 2.06 -21.49 -10.73
CA ARG A 159 1.42 -21.98 -11.95
C ARG A 159 2.19 -23.13 -12.56
N PRO A 160 1.50 -24.14 -13.13
CA PRO A 160 2.15 -25.27 -13.78
C PRO A 160 2.93 -24.82 -15.01
N ILE A 161 4.17 -25.29 -15.15
CA ILE A 161 5.03 -24.95 -16.30
C ILE A 161 4.50 -25.54 -17.60
N SER A 162 3.84 -26.70 -17.54
CA SER A 162 3.40 -27.48 -18.70
C SER A 162 2.39 -26.78 -19.60
N CYS A 163 1.51 -25.94 -19.06
CA CYS A 163 0.40 -25.32 -19.80
C CYS A 163 0.29 -23.81 -19.65
N THR A 164 1.22 -23.16 -18.94
CA THR A 164 1.18 -21.71 -18.73
C THR A 164 2.10 -21.00 -19.74
N ILE A 165 1.55 -20.01 -20.43
CA ILE A 165 2.34 -19.14 -21.33
C ILE A 165 3.22 -18.18 -20.52
N LEU A 166 4.29 -17.67 -21.12
CA LEU A 166 5.29 -16.86 -20.40
C LEU A 166 4.66 -15.60 -19.77
N GLU A 167 3.75 -14.98 -20.51
CA GLU A 167 3.06 -13.74 -20.16
C GLU A 167 2.19 -13.89 -18.90
N ASP A 168 1.63 -15.08 -18.67
CA ASP A 168 0.77 -15.37 -17.51
C ASP A 168 1.55 -15.47 -16.18
N PHE A 169 2.88 -15.55 -16.25
CA PHE A 169 3.75 -15.43 -15.07
C PHE A 169 4.10 -13.98 -14.73
N LEU A 170 3.81 -13.03 -15.61
CA LEU A 170 4.18 -11.61 -15.49
C LEU A 170 2.92 -10.75 -15.45
N LEU A 171 2.39 -10.55 -14.25
CA LEU A 171 1.13 -9.82 -14.09
C LEU A 171 1.35 -8.36 -13.76
N GLU A 172 0.60 -7.52 -14.45
CA GLU A 172 0.49 -6.11 -14.13
C GLU A 172 -0.32 -5.91 -12.86
N ASN A 173 0.03 -4.85 -12.13
CA ASN A 173 -0.67 -4.45 -10.94
C ASN A 173 -1.99 -3.78 -11.30
N SER A 174 -3.10 -4.35 -10.84
CA SER A 174 -4.45 -3.87 -11.11
C SER A 174 -5.02 -2.98 -9.99
N LEU A 175 -4.19 -2.55 -9.03
CA LEU A 175 -4.63 -1.74 -7.90
C LEU A 175 -5.12 -0.37 -8.36
N HIS A 176 -6.38 -0.08 -8.03
CA HIS A 176 -6.98 1.23 -8.23
C HIS A 176 -6.88 2.01 -6.92
N VAL A 177 -5.82 2.81 -6.82
CA VAL A 177 -5.50 3.50 -5.58
C VAL A 177 -6.41 4.70 -5.33
N GLN A 178 -6.77 4.89 -4.08
CA GLN A 178 -7.55 6.02 -3.57
C GLN A 178 -7.14 6.34 -2.14
N ILE A 179 -7.59 7.48 -1.65
CA ILE A 179 -7.23 8.01 -0.34
C ILE A 179 -8.33 7.65 0.66
N SER A 180 -7.99 7.07 1.82
CA SER A 180 -8.94 6.65 2.86
C SER A 180 -8.39 6.92 4.27
N PRO A 181 -9.23 7.23 5.27
CA PRO A 181 -8.76 7.55 6.62
C PRO A 181 -8.27 6.30 7.33
N THR A 182 -7.28 6.45 8.21
CA THR A 182 -6.72 5.32 8.98
C THR A 182 -7.55 4.95 10.20
N LYS A 183 -8.28 5.93 10.76
CA LYS A 183 -9.22 5.80 11.86
C LYS A 183 -10.34 6.82 11.68
N PRO A 184 -11.55 6.55 12.18
CA PRO A 184 -12.55 7.60 12.40
C PRO A 184 -11.94 8.66 13.31
N VAL A 185 -11.82 9.89 12.85
CA VAL A 185 -11.38 11.00 13.70
C VAL A 185 -12.62 11.57 14.36
N ALA A 186 -12.86 11.18 15.61
CA ALA A 186 -13.91 11.81 16.40
C ALA A 186 -13.46 13.23 16.77
N PHE A 187 -14.14 14.22 16.22
CA PHE A 187 -13.98 15.59 16.66
C PHE A 187 -14.79 15.77 17.95
N GLN A 188 -14.14 15.70 19.10
CA GLN A 188 -14.80 15.96 20.38
C GLN A 188 -14.96 17.47 20.66
N ASP A 189 -14.06 18.31 20.12
CA ASP A 189 -14.07 19.77 20.32
C ASP A 189 -13.38 20.49 19.15
N GLU A 190 -14.17 20.77 18.12
CA GLU A 190 -13.73 21.37 16.84
C GLU A 190 -13.24 22.80 17.01
N CYS A 191 -13.92 23.55 17.89
CA CYS A 191 -13.54 24.91 18.24
C CYS A 191 -12.14 24.91 18.84
N ARG A 192 -11.88 24.08 19.85
CA ARG A 192 -10.57 24.08 20.51
C ARG A 192 -9.39 23.70 19.60
N THR A 193 -9.61 22.82 18.62
CA THR A 193 -8.53 22.39 17.70
C THR A 193 -8.19 23.48 16.66
N LEU A 194 -9.19 24.23 16.23
CA LEU A 194 -9.04 25.32 15.26
C LEU A 194 -8.80 26.68 15.89
N THR A 195 -9.14 26.83 17.16
CA THR A 195 -8.89 28.04 17.93
C THR A 195 -7.39 28.15 18.21
N PRO A 196 -6.76 29.29 17.87
CA PRO A 196 -5.39 29.57 18.27
C PRO A 196 -5.20 29.33 19.78
N GLN A 197 -4.24 28.47 20.11
CA GLN A 197 -3.87 28.22 21.51
C GLN A 197 -2.87 29.29 21.92
N LEU A 198 -3.28 30.18 22.81
CA LEU A 198 -2.45 31.23 23.38
C LEU A 198 -1.45 30.59 24.36
N THR A 199 -0.25 30.30 23.85
CA THR A 199 0.81 29.61 24.61
C THR A 199 1.65 30.56 25.47
N ASP A 200 1.68 31.84 25.12
CA ASP A 200 2.37 32.89 25.88
C ASP A 200 1.69 33.12 27.23
N SER A 201 2.47 33.13 28.31
CA SER A 201 1.97 33.30 29.68
C SER A 201 1.17 34.58 29.89
N ASN A 202 1.48 35.66 29.16
CA ASN A 202 0.77 36.93 29.29
C ASN A 202 -0.64 36.84 28.71
N TYR A 203 -0.81 36.11 27.60
CA TYR A 203 -2.06 36.03 26.84
C TYR A 203 -2.88 34.77 27.12
N LYS A 204 -2.31 33.76 27.79
CA LYS A 204 -2.97 32.48 28.08
C LYS A 204 -4.31 32.64 28.81
N LEU A 205 -4.45 33.67 29.65
CA LEU A 205 -5.69 33.96 30.38
C LEU A 205 -6.81 34.50 29.47
N LEU A 206 -6.48 34.94 28.26
CA LEU A 206 -7.43 35.39 27.24
C LEU A 206 -7.90 34.26 26.31
N GLN A 207 -7.52 33.00 26.56
CA GLN A 207 -7.92 31.88 25.71
C GLN A 207 -9.45 31.81 25.53
N PHE A 208 -10.21 32.12 26.60
CA PHE A 208 -11.67 32.18 26.56
C PHE A 208 -12.23 33.14 25.50
N SER A 209 -11.47 34.18 25.13
CA SER A 209 -11.87 35.20 24.15
C SER A 209 -11.68 34.75 22.71
N VAL A 210 -10.94 33.66 22.48
CA VAL A 210 -10.73 33.07 21.14
C VAL A 210 -11.38 31.68 21.01
N ASP A 211 -11.81 31.08 22.13
CA ASP A 211 -12.42 29.73 22.17
C ASP A 211 -13.78 29.63 21.48
N ASN A 212 -14.54 30.71 21.35
CA ASN A 212 -15.82 30.72 20.63
C ASN A 212 -16.19 32.14 20.17
N THR A 213 -17.21 32.25 19.32
CA THR A 213 -17.74 33.54 18.82
C THR A 213 -18.93 34.06 19.63
N GLN A 214 -19.29 33.41 20.74
CA GLN A 214 -20.40 33.82 21.60
C GLN A 214 -19.93 34.83 22.64
N PHE A 215 -19.78 36.07 22.20
CA PHE A 215 -19.39 37.17 23.07
C PHE A 215 -20.61 37.86 23.66
N VAL A 216 -20.66 37.93 24.99
CA VAL A 216 -21.49 38.91 25.70
C VAL A 216 -20.62 40.17 25.84
N GLN A 217 -21.09 41.31 25.32
CA GLN A 217 -20.30 42.55 25.16
C GLN A 217 -19.51 42.99 26.41
N ASN A 218 -19.97 42.63 27.62
CA ASN A 218 -19.33 43.02 28.88
C ASN A 218 -18.44 41.94 29.53
N ARG A 219 -18.44 40.71 29.00
CA ARG A 219 -17.70 39.59 29.61
C ARG A 219 -16.18 39.78 29.50
N VAL A 220 -15.70 40.26 28.35
CA VAL A 220 -14.27 40.49 28.12
C VAL A 220 -13.76 41.56 29.10
N ILE A 221 -14.48 42.68 29.23
CA ILE A 221 -14.13 43.78 30.16
C ILE A 221 -14.12 43.28 31.60
N ALA A 222 -15.13 42.49 32.01
CA ALA A 222 -15.21 41.95 33.36
C ALA A 222 -14.08 40.97 33.71
N GLN A 223 -13.47 40.32 32.71
CA GLN A 223 -12.41 39.33 32.89
C GLN A 223 -10.99 39.92 32.70
N LEU A 224 -10.86 41.19 32.30
CA LEU A 224 -9.56 41.89 32.21
C LEU A 224 -8.84 41.97 33.57
N SER A 225 -9.58 42.03 34.68
CA SER A 225 -9.02 42.03 36.04
C SER A 225 -8.24 40.76 36.38
N ASN A 226 -8.49 39.66 35.65
CA ASN A 226 -7.76 38.41 35.80
C ASN A 226 -6.51 38.35 34.92
N CYS A 227 -6.25 39.33 34.06
CA CYS A 227 -5.08 39.35 33.17
C CYS A 227 -3.85 39.95 33.88
N SER A 228 -2.66 39.61 33.38
CA SER A 228 -1.42 40.17 33.90
C SER A 228 -1.33 41.68 33.67
N SER A 229 -0.64 42.39 34.57
CA SER A 229 -0.50 43.85 34.53
C SER A 229 0.11 44.36 33.22
N SER A 230 0.98 43.55 32.60
CA SER A 230 1.61 43.81 31.30
C SER A 230 0.63 43.84 30.12
N VAL A 231 -0.48 43.09 30.19
CA VAL A 231 -1.52 43.11 29.16
C VAL A 231 -2.48 44.27 29.36
N ILE A 232 -2.78 44.60 30.63
CA ILE A 232 -3.66 45.72 30.97
C ILE A 232 -3.01 47.06 30.57
N SER A 233 -1.68 47.19 30.64
CA SER A 233 -0.98 48.43 30.27
C SER A 233 -0.93 48.74 28.76
N LEU A 234 -1.39 47.81 27.90
CA LEU A 234 -1.39 47.96 26.44
C LEU A 234 -2.75 48.42 25.87
N ILE A 235 -3.79 48.50 26.71
CA ILE A 235 -5.17 48.90 26.35
C ILE A 235 -5.42 50.31 26.90
#